data_AF-A0A1J6KY84-F1
#
_entry.id   AF-A0A1J6KY84-F1
#
_cell.length_a   1.000
_cell.length_b   1.000
_cell.length_c   1.000
_cell.angle_alpha   90.00
_cell.angle_beta   90.00
_cell.angle_gamma   90.00
#
_symmetry.space_group_name_H-M   'P 1'
#
loop_
_entity.id
_entity.type
_entity.pdbx_description
1 polymer ?
#
loop_
_entity_poly.entity_id
_entity_poly.type
_entity_poly.pdbx_seq_one_letter_code
_entity_poly.pdbx_strand_id
1 'polypeptide(L)'
;SDLDMALRVDEPSIPKESSTPVAKANYERWERSNRLSLMLIKAHISQSIRGSIPNIDKVKAYMKAIDEQFVSSNKALASTFMKRLSGMDFDRSHTVCEHIMEIRDIAAKLKSLEIDMSEPFLVHFILKSLHADHGPFKISYNRHKDKWSINELLTICV
;
A
#
# COMPACT_ATOMS: atom_id res chain seq x y z
N SER A 1 20.20 27.17 4.47
CA SER A 1 18.77 27.55 4.51
C SER A 1 18.13 26.71 5.61
N ASP A 2 17.64 27.31 6.70
CA ASP A 2 17.02 26.59 7.84
C ASP A 2 15.55 26.25 7.63
N LEU A 3 15.13 26.05 6.38
CA LEU A 3 13.72 25.84 6.05
C LEU A 3 13.14 24.62 6.75
N ASP A 4 13.94 23.57 6.94
CA ASP A 4 13.57 22.27 7.49
C ASP A 4 13.93 22.09 8.97
N MET A 5 14.33 23.16 9.66
CA MET A 5 14.65 23.12 11.09
C MET A 5 13.52 22.50 11.93
N ALA A 6 12.27 22.88 11.66
CA ALA A 6 11.10 22.37 12.36
C ALA A 6 10.83 20.88 12.11
N LEU A 7 11.39 20.29 11.04
CA LEU A 7 11.30 18.86 10.77
C LEU A 7 12.34 18.05 11.57
N ARG A 8 13.48 18.65 11.92
CA ARG A 8 14.57 17.97 12.66
C ARG A 8 14.48 18.19 14.16
N VAL A 9 14.11 19.39 14.60
CA VAL A 9 14.11 19.79 16.01
C VAL A 9 12.70 19.76 16.56
N ASP A 10 12.53 19.28 17.79
CA ASP A 10 11.22 19.28 18.46
C ASP A 10 10.74 20.69 18.76
N GLU A 11 9.43 20.82 18.94
CA GLU A 11 8.81 22.12 19.21
C GLU A 11 9.38 22.73 20.49
N PRO A 12 10.02 23.92 20.41
CA PRO A 12 10.50 24.60 21.59
C PRO A 12 9.32 25.09 22.43
N SER A 13 9.51 25.13 23.75
CA SER A 13 8.50 25.67 24.67
C SER A 13 8.08 27.07 24.27
N ILE A 14 6.76 27.32 24.27
CA ILE A 14 6.19 28.63 23.98
C ILE A 14 6.82 29.67 24.92
N PRO A 15 7.47 30.72 24.39
CA PRO A 15 8.10 31.74 25.21
C PRO A 15 7.07 32.49 26.06
N LYS A 16 7.34 32.61 27.36
CA LYS A 16 6.66 33.54 28.27
C LYS A 16 7.23 34.94 28.13
N GLU A 17 6.52 35.96 28.64
CA GLU A 17 7.00 37.35 28.63
C GLU A 17 8.38 37.51 29.28
N SER A 18 8.64 36.76 30.36
CA SER A 18 9.91 36.72 31.09
C SER A 18 11.04 35.92 30.41
N SER A 19 10.79 35.33 29.24
CA SER A 19 11.80 34.55 28.52
C SER A 19 12.92 35.43 27.99
N THR A 20 14.12 34.86 27.92
CA THR A 20 15.29 35.57 27.37
C THR A 20 15.07 35.92 25.89
N PRO A 21 15.70 37.01 25.39
CA PRO A 21 15.64 37.36 23.98
C PRO A 21 16.06 36.21 23.05
N VAL A 22 17.06 35.41 23.47
CA VAL A 22 17.53 34.23 22.73
C VAL A 22 16.46 33.15 22.63
N ALA A 23 15.73 32.86 23.71
CA ALA A 23 14.64 31.89 23.69
C ALA A 23 13.50 32.31 22.76
N LYS A 24 13.14 33.61 22.77
CA LYS A 24 12.14 34.18 21.85
C LYS A 24 12.58 34.07 20.40
N ALA A 25 13.82 34.46 20.09
CA ALA A 25 14.38 34.37 18.74
C ALA A 25 14.45 32.92 18.21
N ASN A 26 14.79 31.95 19.08
CA ASN A 26 14.81 30.54 18.72
C ASN A 26 13.41 30.00 18.37
N TYR A 27 12.41 30.36 19.18
CA TYR A 27 11.02 29.99 18.90
C TYR A 27 10.53 30.61 17.58
N GLU A 28 10.78 31.90 17.33
CA GLU A 28 10.40 32.57 16.08
C GLU A 28 11.06 31.94 14.85
N ARG A 29 12.35 31.57 14.95
CA ARG A 29 13.06 30.87 13.88
C ARG A 29 12.44 29.50 13.59
N TRP A 30 12.12 28.74 14.64
CA TRP A 30 11.46 27.45 14.51
C TRP A 30 10.06 27.59 13.90
N GLU A 31 9.26 28.55 14.37
CA GLU A 31 7.90 28.80 13.89
C GLU A 31 7.90 29.25 12.41
N ARG A 32 8.87 30.07 12.01
CA ARG A 32 9.05 30.45 10.61
C ARG A 32 9.39 29.23 9.73
N SER A 33 10.31 28.37 10.19
CA SER A 33 10.63 27.12 9.51
C SER A 33 9.42 26.19 9.40
N ASN A 34 8.63 26.05 10.47
CA ASN A 34 7.41 25.27 10.52
C ASN A 34 6.40 25.71 9.46
N ARG A 35 6.09 27.02 9.40
CA ARG A 35 5.14 27.58 8.42
C ARG A 35 5.61 27.41 6.98
N LEU A 36 6.89 27.69 6.71
CA LEU A 36 7.44 27.60 5.35
C LEU A 36 7.48 26.15 4.86
N SER A 37 7.93 25.21 5.69
CA SER A 37 7.92 23.79 5.34
C SER A 37 6.50 23.27 5.11
N LEU A 38 5.54 23.64 5.98
CA LEU A 38 4.15 23.24 5.83
C LEU A 38 3.53 23.76 4.52
N MET A 39 3.81 25.03 4.17
CA MET A 39 3.34 25.63 2.92
C MET A 39 3.94 24.92 1.70
N LEU A 40 5.24 24.62 1.72
CA LEU A 40 5.91 23.90 0.64
C LEU A 40 5.35 22.49 0.46
N ILE A 41 5.19 21.73 1.55
CA ILE A 41 4.61 20.38 1.48
C ILE A 41 3.19 20.43 0.94
N LYS A 42 2.32 21.30 1.48
CA LYS A 42 0.92 21.47 1.01
C LYS A 42 0.82 21.89 -0.46
N ALA A 43 1.85 22.53 -1.02
CA ALA A 43 1.91 22.93 -2.41
C ALA A 43 2.33 21.81 -3.37
N HIS A 44 3.10 20.82 -2.88
CA HIS A 44 3.67 19.75 -3.72
C HIS A 44 2.92 18.41 -3.62
N ILE A 45 2.10 18.21 -2.59
CA ILE A 45 1.24 17.02 -2.50
C ILE A 45 -0.02 17.17 -3.36
N SER A 46 -0.59 16.03 -3.78
CA SER A 46 -1.83 16.03 -4.55
C SER A 46 -3.01 16.59 -3.75
N GLN A 47 -4.00 17.15 -4.47
CA GLN A 47 -5.21 17.68 -3.86
C GLN A 47 -6.02 16.60 -3.11
N SER A 48 -5.96 15.34 -3.56
CA SER A 48 -6.64 14.22 -2.89
C SER A 48 -6.06 13.94 -1.50
N ILE A 49 -4.73 13.90 -1.37
CA ILE A 49 -4.05 13.71 -0.08
C ILE A 49 -4.28 14.94 0.80
N ARG A 50 -4.15 16.14 0.23
CA ARG A 50 -4.39 17.39 0.97
C ARG A 50 -5.81 17.48 1.52
N GLY A 51 -6.81 17.04 0.76
CA GLY A 51 -8.22 17.06 1.14
C GLY A 51 -8.60 16.00 2.18
N SER A 52 -7.84 14.91 2.30
CA SER A 52 -8.11 13.85 3.28
C SER A 52 -7.43 14.07 4.64
N ILE A 53 -6.54 15.06 4.75
CA ILE A 53 -5.83 15.38 5.99
C ILE A 53 -6.48 16.60 6.64
N PRO A 54 -6.79 16.58 7.96
CA PRO A 54 -7.31 17.74 8.66
C PRO A 54 -6.33 18.91 8.62
N ASN A 55 -6.81 20.13 8.87
CA ASN A 55 -5.91 21.27 8.92
C ASN A 55 -5.02 21.17 10.17
N ILE A 56 -3.73 20.85 9.96
CA ILE A 56 -2.70 20.77 11.00
C ILE A 56 -1.70 21.90 10.78
N ASP A 57 -1.36 22.61 11.85
CA ASP A 57 -0.46 23.77 11.84
C ASP A 57 0.99 23.41 12.12
N LYS A 58 1.26 22.20 12.63
CA LYS A 58 2.61 21.70 12.91
C LYS A 58 3.07 20.75 11.81
N VAL A 59 4.18 21.08 11.16
CA VAL A 59 4.68 20.35 9.99
C VAL A 59 5.01 18.90 10.28
N LYS A 60 5.59 18.58 11.45
CA LYS A 60 5.85 17.20 11.88
C LYS A 60 4.57 16.37 11.99
N ALA A 61 3.53 16.94 12.61
CA ALA A 61 2.24 16.28 12.73
C ALA A 61 1.55 16.13 11.36
N TYR A 62 1.70 17.12 10.46
CA TYR A 62 1.19 17.02 9.09
C TYR A 62 1.88 15.91 8.29
N MET A 63 3.21 15.79 8.38
CA MET A 63 3.97 14.69 7.75
C MET A 63 3.51 13.33 8.28
N LYS A 64 3.33 13.18 9.59
CA LYS A 64 2.81 11.94 10.17
C LYS A 64 1.42 11.60 9.63
N ALA A 65 0.53 12.58 9.49
CA ALA A 65 -0.79 12.37 8.92
C ALA A 65 -0.75 11.97 7.44
N ILE A 66 0.22 12.48 6.67
CA ILE A 66 0.49 12.03 5.30
C ILE A 66 0.87 10.54 5.30
N ASP A 67 1.82 10.14 6.14
CA ASP A 67 2.26 8.75 6.23
C ASP A 67 1.12 7.81 6.61
N GLU A 68 0.30 8.19 7.59
CA GLU A 68 -0.89 7.44 8.02
C GLU A 68 -1.92 7.31 6.87
N GLN A 69 -2.08 8.35 6.05
CA GLN A 69 -2.97 8.31 4.89
C GLN A 69 -2.47 7.36 3.78
N PHE A 70 -1.16 7.27 3.56
CA PHE A 70 -0.59 6.28 2.64
C PHE A 70 -0.82 4.85 3.13
N VAL A 71 -0.60 4.60 4.43
CA VAL A 71 -0.87 3.30 5.05
C VAL A 71 -2.34 2.91 4.91
N SER A 72 -3.27 3.82 5.17
CA SER A 72 -4.71 3.55 5.03
C SER A 72 -5.10 3.25 3.58
N SER A 73 -4.56 4.00 2.62
CA SER A 73 -4.79 3.77 1.18
C SER A 73 -4.27 2.41 0.73
N ASN A 74 -3.05 2.03 1.11
CA ASN A 74 -2.48 0.72 0.79
C ASN A 74 -3.33 -0.42 1.36
N LYS A 75 -3.82 -0.29 2.60
CA LYS A 75 -4.74 -1.28 3.21
C LYS A 75 -6.07 -1.38 2.46
N ALA A 76 -6.64 -0.27 2.00
CA ALA A 76 -7.86 -0.26 1.22
C ALA A 76 -7.67 -0.91 -0.17
N LEU A 77 -6.55 -0.63 -0.83
CA LEU A 77 -6.17 -1.28 -2.09
C LEU A 77 -5.97 -2.78 -1.90
N ALA A 78 -5.24 -3.19 -0.87
CA ALA A 78 -5.05 -4.60 -0.52
C ALA A 78 -6.40 -5.31 -0.28
N SER A 79 -7.30 -4.70 0.48
CA SER A 79 -8.66 -5.24 0.70
C SER A 79 -9.45 -5.40 -0.59
N THR A 80 -9.33 -4.42 -1.51
CA THR A 80 -9.97 -4.49 -2.84
C THR A 80 -9.43 -5.65 -3.66
N PHE A 81 -8.11 -5.84 -3.71
CA PHE A 81 -7.49 -6.98 -4.40
C PHE A 81 -7.86 -8.32 -3.75
N MET A 82 -7.86 -8.41 -2.41
CA MET A 82 -8.30 -9.61 -1.69
C MET A 82 -9.76 -9.96 -1.98
N LYS A 83 -10.65 -8.96 -1.99
CA LYS A 83 -12.06 -9.15 -2.34
C LYS A 83 -12.22 -9.65 -3.77
N ARG A 84 -11.53 -9.02 -4.73
CA ARG A 84 -11.52 -9.47 -6.13
C ARG A 84 -11.04 -10.91 -6.21
N LEU A 85 -9.85 -11.20 -5.68
CA LEU A 85 -9.26 -12.54 -5.68
C LEU A 85 -10.23 -13.58 -5.11
N SER A 86 -10.79 -13.34 -3.90
CA SER A 86 -11.69 -14.29 -3.22
C SER A 86 -12.98 -14.61 -3.97
N GLY A 87 -13.42 -13.72 -4.87
CA GLY A 87 -14.62 -13.89 -5.69
C GLY A 87 -14.33 -14.33 -7.12
N MET A 88 -13.07 -14.63 -7.46
CA MET A 88 -12.72 -15.14 -8.78
C MET A 88 -13.11 -16.62 -8.90
N ASP A 89 -14.11 -16.87 -9.73
CA ASP A 89 -14.44 -18.20 -10.26
C ASP A 89 -14.30 -18.17 -11.78
N PHE A 90 -13.88 -19.29 -12.37
CA PHE A 90 -13.71 -19.40 -13.81
C PHE A 90 -15.08 -19.48 -14.50
N ASP A 91 -15.48 -18.39 -15.16
CA ASP A 91 -16.80 -18.22 -15.77
C ASP A 91 -16.88 -18.62 -17.26
N ARG A 92 -15.81 -19.21 -17.81
CA ARG A 92 -15.66 -19.60 -19.23
C ARG A 92 -15.74 -18.44 -20.22
N SER A 93 -15.70 -17.19 -19.78
CA SER A 93 -15.68 -16.01 -20.66
C SER A 93 -14.32 -15.81 -21.35
N HIS A 94 -13.27 -16.41 -20.79
CA HIS A 94 -11.88 -16.32 -21.23
C HIS A 94 -11.18 -17.68 -21.07
N THR A 95 -9.92 -17.79 -21.52
CA THR A 95 -9.14 -19.03 -21.44
C THR A 95 -8.65 -19.30 -20.03
N VAL A 96 -8.36 -20.58 -19.71
CA VAL A 96 -7.77 -20.97 -18.42
C VAL A 96 -6.41 -20.28 -18.21
N CYS A 97 -5.62 -20.09 -19.27
CA CYS A 97 -4.37 -19.32 -19.23
C CYS A 97 -4.60 -17.88 -18.74
N GLU A 98 -5.57 -17.19 -19.32
CA GLU A 98 -5.89 -15.80 -18.95
C GLU A 98 -6.36 -15.72 -17.50
N HIS A 99 -7.17 -16.68 -17.04
CA HIS A 99 -7.63 -16.78 -15.65
C HIS A 99 -6.46 -16.91 -14.67
N ILE A 100 -5.52 -17.82 -14.97
CA ILE A 100 -4.32 -18.05 -14.16
C ILE A 100 -3.43 -16.80 -14.14
N MET A 101 -3.28 -16.12 -15.29
CA MET A 101 -2.49 -14.90 -15.38
C MET A 101 -3.09 -13.76 -14.56
N GLU A 102 -4.42 -13.62 -14.55
CA GLU A 102 -5.11 -12.62 -13.73
C GLU A 102 -4.93 -12.87 -12.23
N ILE A 103 -5.08 -14.12 -11.78
CA ILE A 103 -4.81 -14.50 -10.38
C ILE A 103 -3.35 -14.19 -10.01
N ARG A 104 -2.40 -14.53 -10.88
CA ARG A 104 -0.96 -14.26 -10.66
C ARG A 104 -0.67 -12.76 -10.59
N ASP A 105 -1.29 -11.95 -11.45
CA ASP A 105 -1.12 -10.50 -11.46
C ASP A 105 -1.66 -9.86 -10.17
N ILE A 106 -2.85 -10.29 -9.70
CA ILE A 106 -3.40 -9.83 -8.41
C ILE A 106 -2.49 -10.24 -7.26
N ALA A 107 -1.94 -11.46 -7.28
CA ALA A 107 -0.99 -11.92 -6.27
C ALA A 107 0.30 -11.08 -6.25
N ALA A 108 0.84 -10.73 -7.42
CA ALA A 108 2.01 -9.84 -7.52
C ALA A 108 1.71 -8.43 -6.99
N LYS A 109 0.52 -7.90 -7.27
CA LYS A 109 0.05 -6.61 -6.72
C LYS A 109 -0.09 -6.66 -5.20
N LEU A 110 -0.65 -7.74 -4.64
CA LEU A 110 -0.72 -7.95 -3.19
C LEU A 110 0.67 -8.07 -2.55
N LYS A 111 1.62 -8.74 -3.21
CA LYS A 111 3.01 -8.82 -2.76
C LYS A 111 3.68 -7.44 -2.69
N SER A 112 3.39 -6.55 -3.65
CA SER A 112 3.88 -5.16 -3.60
C SER A 112 3.31 -4.34 -2.43
N LEU A 113 2.21 -4.82 -1.82
CA LEU A 113 1.57 -4.26 -0.62
C LEU A 113 1.91 -5.06 0.65
N GLU A 114 3.03 -5.80 0.64
CA GLU A 114 3.53 -6.62 1.76
C GLU A 114 2.64 -7.82 2.15
N ILE A 115 1.69 -8.20 1.28
CA ILE A 115 0.87 -9.41 1.45
C ILE A 115 1.41 -10.49 0.53
N ASP A 116 2.34 -11.29 1.05
CA ASP A 116 2.94 -12.39 0.29
C ASP A 116 2.08 -13.65 0.39
N MET A 117 1.69 -14.20 -0.77
CA MET A 117 0.99 -15.46 -0.86
C MET A 117 1.96 -16.53 -1.35
N SER A 118 2.04 -17.64 -0.63
CA SER A 118 2.91 -18.73 -1.01
C SER A 118 2.46 -19.36 -2.32
N GLU A 119 3.41 -19.81 -3.13
CA GLU A 119 3.11 -20.48 -4.40
C GLU A 119 2.20 -21.72 -4.23
N PRO A 120 2.37 -22.58 -3.20
CA PRO A 120 1.42 -23.67 -2.94
C PRO A 120 -0.01 -23.20 -2.68
N PHE A 121 -0.18 -22.08 -1.96
CA PHE A 121 -1.50 -21.49 -1.72
C PHE A 121 -2.13 -21.02 -3.04
N LEU A 122 -1.37 -20.32 -3.87
CA LEU A 122 -1.87 -19.81 -5.16
C LEU A 122 -2.26 -20.95 -6.11
N VAL A 123 -1.46 -22.02 -6.15
CA VAL A 123 -1.79 -23.23 -6.93
C VAL A 123 -3.10 -23.86 -6.47
N HIS A 124 -3.27 -24.07 -5.16
CA HIS A 124 -4.53 -24.58 -4.61
C HIS A 124 -5.71 -23.63 -4.90
N PHE A 125 -5.49 -22.32 -4.79
CA PHE A 125 -6.51 -21.31 -5.05
C PHE A 125 -6.98 -21.37 -6.52
N ILE A 126 -6.04 -21.39 -7.47
CA ILE A 126 -6.31 -21.53 -8.90
C ILE A 126 -7.14 -22.78 -9.15
N LEU A 127 -6.71 -23.94 -8.65
CA LEU A 127 -7.42 -25.21 -8.86
C LEU A 127 -8.84 -25.22 -8.27
N LYS A 128 -9.07 -24.49 -7.19
CA LYS A 128 -10.40 -24.33 -6.58
C LYS A 128 -11.29 -23.42 -7.41
N SER A 129 -10.74 -22.33 -7.96
CA SER A 129 -11.47 -21.38 -8.81
C SER A 129 -11.89 -21.97 -10.18
N LEU A 130 -11.22 -23.06 -10.61
CA LEU A 130 -11.59 -23.80 -11.81
C LEU A 130 -12.80 -24.72 -11.54
N HIS A 131 -13.88 -24.53 -12.32
CA HIS A 131 -15.11 -25.33 -12.23
C HIS A 131 -14.86 -26.85 -12.31
N ALA A 132 -15.79 -27.64 -11.76
CA ALA A 132 -15.69 -29.10 -11.63
C ALA A 132 -15.48 -29.84 -12.98
N ASP A 133 -15.90 -29.25 -14.10
CA ASP A 133 -15.77 -29.84 -15.44
C ASP A 133 -14.31 -29.88 -15.95
N HIS A 134 -13.37 -29.25 -15.23
CA HIS A 134 -11.92 -29.39 -15.47
C HIS A 134 -11.33 -30.63 -14.77
N GLY A 135 -12.06 -31.74 -14.82
CA GLY A 135 -11.66 -33.05 -14.31
C GLY A 135 -10.24 -33.46 -14.74
N PRO A 136 -9.82 -33.30 -16.01
CA PRO A 136 -8.46 -33.63 -16.44
C PRO A 136 -7.35 -32.83 -15.72
N PHE A 137 -7.58 -31.55 -15.41
CA PHE A 137 -6.64 -30.71 -14.64
C PHE A 137 -6.52 -31.18 -13.20
N LYS A 138 -7.65 -31.44 -12.53
CA LYS A 138 -7.67 -31.98 -11.15
C LYS A 138 -7.07 -33.39 -11.07
N ILE A 139 -7.30 -34.24 -12.07
CA ILE A 139 -6.73 -35.59 -12.16
C ILE A 139 -5.23 -35.53 -12.46
N SER A 140 -4.75 -34.59 -13.28
CA SER A 140 -3.32 -34.36 -13.50
C SER A 140 -2.63 -33.90 -12.22
N TYR A 141 -3.22 -32.91 -11.54
CA TYR A 141 -2.77 -32.39 -10.25
C TYR A 141 -2.65 -33.47 -9.17
N ASN A 142 -3.68 -34.31 -9.02
CA ASN A 142 -3.71 -35.38 -8.01
C ASN A 142 -2.80 -36.58 -8.34
N ARG A 143 -2.29 -36.70 -9.57
CA ARG A 143 -1.56 -37.89 -10.06
C ARG A 143 -0.05 -37.66 -10.22
N HIS A 144 0.42 -36.42 -10.24
CA HIS A 144 1.85 -36.10 -10.37
C HIS A 144 2.34 -35.15 -9.27
N LYS A 145 3.44 -35.55 -8.60
CA LYS A 145 4.37 -34.81 -7.70
C LYS A 145 3.82 -34.03 -6.50
N ASP A 146 4.60 -34.05 -5.42
CA ASP A 146 4.32 -33.42 -4.12
C ASP A 146 4.30 -31.88 -4.11
N LYS A 147 4.79 -31.21 -5.18
CA LYS A 147 4.83 -29.74 -5.30
C LYS A 147 4.65 -29.30 -6.76
N TRP A 148 3.69 -28.41 -6.97
CA TRP A 148 3.36 -27.79 -8.26
C TRP A 148 3.68 -26.29 -8.22
N SER A 149 4.07 -25.74 -9.37
CA SER A 149 4.28 -24.32 -9.62
C SER A 149 3.20 -23.73 -10.55
N ILE A 150 3.03 -22.41 -10.52
CA ILE A 150 2.07 -21.73 -11.42
C ILE A 150 2.49 -21.90 -12.90
N ASN A 151 3.80 -21.95 -13.17
CA ASN A 151 4.31 -22.14 -14.52
C ASN A 151 3.97 -23.52 -15.08
N GLU A 152 4.01 -24.57 -14.26
CA GLU A 152 3.58 -25.91 -14.66
C GLU A 152 2.08 -25.94 -14.99
N LEU A 153 1.23 -25.25 -14.21
CA LEU A 153 -0.20 -25.14 -14.54
C LEU A 153 -0.43 -24.48 -15.91
N LEU A 154 0.32 -23.42 -16.23
CA LEU A 154 0.22 -22.74 -17.53
C LEU A 154 0.62 -23.65 -18.70
N THR A 155 1.59 -24.57 -18.52
CA THR A 155 1.99 -25.51 -19.59
C THR A 155 0.93 -26.56 -19.92
N ILE A 156 0.02 -26.86 -18.99
CA ILE A 156 -1.07 -27.84 -19.20
C ILE A 156 -2.28 -27.19 -19.88
N CYS A 157 -2.32 -25.86 -19.93
CA CYS A 157 -3.39 -25.10 -20.58
C CYS A 157 -3.24 -24.96 -22.10
N VAL A 158 -2.18 -25.56 -22.69
CA VAL A 158 -1.89 -25.61 -24.13
C VAL A 158 -2.49 -26.89 -24.73
#